data_AF-K1TWH9-F1
#
_entry.id   AF-K1TWH9-F1
#
_cell.length_a   1.000
_cell.length_b   1.000
_cell.length_c   1.000
_cell.angle_alpha   90.00
_cell.angle_beta   90.00
_cell.angle_gamma   90.00
#
_symmetry.space_group_name_H-M   'P 1'
#
loop_
_entity.id
_entity.type
_entity.pdbx_description
1 polymer ?
#
loop_
_entity_poly.entity_id
_entity_poly.type
_entity_poly.pdbx_seq_one_letter_code
_entity_poly.pdbx_strand_id
1 'polypeptide(L)' 'THEMQFSLFGFSPAKFVYPEHNGLYQEGKQSLFVNIGLGYLMFPMRLGAWPEITVITLHKI' A
#
# COMPACT_ATOMS: atom_id res chain seq x y z
N THR A 1 0.84 -2.72 -7.86
CA THR A 1 0.38 -1.56 -8.67
C THR A 1 -1.15 -1.46 -8.65
N HIS A 2 -1.79 -1.49 -7.47
CA HIS A 2 -3.26 -1.64 -7.37
C HIS A 2 -3.95 -0.81 -6.27
N GLU A 3 -3.36 0.30 -5.82
CA GLU A 3 -4.21 1.37 -5.30
C GLU A 3 -4.77 2.09 -6.51
N MET A 4 -5.94 1.69 -7.04
CA MET A 4 -6.73 2.59 -7.89
C MET A 4 -6.57 3.99 -7.29
N GLN A 5 -5.87 4.89 -8.00
CA GLN A 5 -5.12 6.04 -7.45
C GLN A 5 -6.06 7.14 -6.93
N PHE A 6 -6.84 6.79 -5.92
CA PHE A 6 -7.94 7.57 -5.38
C PHE A 6 -7.95 7.28 -3.88
N SER A 7 -7.22 8.11 -3.13
CA SER A 7 -7.28 8.17 -1.67
C SER A 7 -7.69 9.59 -1.30
N LEU A 8 -8.94 9.73 -0.83
CA LEU A 8 -9.52 10.99 -0.41
C LEU A 8 -9.62 10.99 1.12
N PHE A 9 -8.86 11.86 1.79
CA PHE A 9 -8.77 11.89 3.26
C PHE A 9 -8.42 10.53 3.92
N GLY A 10 -7.62 9.69 3.24
CA GLY A 10 -7.26 8.36 3.73
C GLY A 10 -8.30 7.26 3.45
N PHE A 11 -9.40 7.60 2.78
CA PHE A 11 -10.37 6.64 2.28
C PHE A 11 -10.08 6.30 0.83
N SER A 12 -9.84 5.01 0.56
CA SER A 12 -9.77 4.47 -0.80
C SER A 12 -10.81 3.36 -0.98
N PRO A 13 -11.64 3.41 -2.04
CA PRO A 13 -12.52 2.30 -2.41
C PRO A 13 -11.77 0.99 -2.65
N ALA A 14 -10.48 1.08 -3.01
CA ALA A 14 -9.61 -0.08 -3.19
C ALA A 14 -9.54 -0.96 -1.94
N LYS A 15 -9.75 -0.40 -0.74
CA LYS A 15 -9.79 -1.15 0.52
C LYS A 15 -10.82 -2.28 0.55
N PHE A 16 -11.94 -2.11 -0.14
CA PHE A 16 -13.02 -3.11 -0.17
C PHE A 16 -12.83 -4.16 -1.26
N VAL A 17 -11.99 -3.87 -2.26
CA VAL A 17 -11.74 -4.76 -3.41
C VAL A 17 -10.43 -5.53 -3.25
N TYR A 18 -9.41 -4.88 -2.67
CA TYR A 18 -8.06 -5.40 -2.52
C TYR A 18 -7.62 -5.29 -1.06
N PRO A 19 -7.71 -6.37 -0.26
CA PRO A 19 -7.19 -6.37 1.10
C PRO A 19 -5.68 -6.02 1.16
N GLU A 20 -4.94 -6.30 0.08
CA GLU A 20 -3.52 -5.95 -0.12
C GLU A 20 -3.25 -4.49 -0.49
N HIS A 21 -4.24 -3.58 -0.38
CA HIS A 21 -4.08 -2.18 -0.79
C HIS A 21 -3.09 -1.37 0.06
N ASN A 22 -2.92 -1.68 1.36
CA ASN A 22 -2.08 -0.89 2.26
C ASN A 22 -1.46 -1.73 3.38
N GLY A 23 -0.14 -1.63 3.55
CA GLY A 23 0.58 -2.24 4.67
C GLY A 23 0.92 -3.70 4.45
N LEU A 24 1.04 -4.46 5.53
CA LEU A 24 1.38 -5.88 5.50
C LEU A 24 0.12 -6.73 5.28
N TYR A 25 0.03 -7.36 4.13
CA TYR A 25 -0.91 -8.40 3.81
C TYR A 25 -0.26 -9.78 4.00
N GLN A 26 -0.98 -10.73 4.56
CA GLN A 26 -0.52 -12.10 4.76
C GLN A 26 -1.55 -13.09 4.24
N GLU A 27 -1.09 -14.03 3.43
CA GLU A 27 -1.89 -15.12 2.90
C GLU A 27 -1.13 -16.44 3.07
N GLY A 28 -1.58 -17.23 4.04
CA GLY A 28 -0.93 -18.49 4.40
C GLY A 28 0.51 -18.28 4.86
N LYS A 29 1.47 -18.73 4.04
CA LYS A 29 2.92 -18.61 4.29
C LYS A 29 3.56 -17.42 3.56
N GLN A 30 2.78 -16.61 2.87
CA GLN A 30 3.25 -15.51 2.04
C GLN A 30 2.88 -14.18 2.67
N SER A 31 3.81 -13.23 2.62
CA SER A 31 3.63 -11.88 3.12
C SER A 31 3.92 -10.89 2.00
N LEU A 32 3.02 -9.92 1.79
CA LEU A 32 3.16 -8.84 0.84
C LEU A 32 3.07 -7.52 1.60
N PHE A 33 4.11 -6.70 1.56
CA PHE A 33 4.06 -5.35 2.12
C PHE A 33 3.88 -4.32 1.00
N VAL A 34 2.89 -3.45 1.15
CA VAL A 34 2.59 -2.39 0.19
C VAL A 34 2.77 -1.03 0.84
N ASN A 35 3.81 -0.29 0.42
CA ASN A 35 3.98 1.12 0.75
C ASN A 35 3.03 1.95 -0.11
N ILE A 36 2.10 2.65 0.56
CA ILE A 36 1.19 3.59 -0.10
C ILE A 36 1.80 4.99 -0.16
N GLY A 37 1.50 5.70 -1.23
CA GLY A 37 1.79 7.12 -1.39
C GLY A 37 0.50 7.87 -1.71
N LEU A 38 0.49 9.19 -1.60
CA LEU A 38 -0.62 10.03 -2.05
C LEU A 38 -0.60 10.13 -3.59
N GLY A 39 -1.06 9.07 -4.27
CA GLY A 39 -1.25 9.06 -5.72
C GLY A 39 -2.68 9.49 -6.08
N TYR A 40 -2.82 10.63 -6.75
CA TYR A 40 -4.11 11.10 -7.29
C TYR A 40 -4.16 10.84 -8.81
N LEU A 41 -5.18 10.11 -9.27
CA LEU A 41 -5.45 9.70 -10.66
C LEU A 41 -5.30 10.80 -11.73
N MET A 42 -5.45 12.08 -11.35
CA MET A 42 -5.38 13.23 -12.26
C MET A 42 -3.96 13.78 -12.49
N PHE A 43 -2.99 13.38 -11.68
CA PHE A 43 -1.59 13.77 -11.84
C PHE A 43 -0.71 12.53 -11.75
N PRO A 44 0.17 12.25 -12.74
CA PRO A 44 1.12 11.13 -12.67
C PRO A 44 2.23 11.37 -11.62
N MET A 45 1.98 12.18 -10.60
CA MET A 45 2.87 12.46 -9.49
C MET A 45 2.46 11.63 -8.28
N ARG A 46 3.44 10.91 -7.73
CA ARG A 46 3.31 10.28 -6.42
C ARG A 46 3.69 11.30 -5.35
N LEU A 47 2.71 12.08 -4.90
CA LEU A 47 2.91 13.02 -3.79
C LEU A 47 2.85 12.23 -2.47
N GLY A 48 3.56 12.64 -1.42
CA GLY A 48 3.50 11.94 -0.12
C GLY A 48 4.10 10.52 -0.06
N ALA A 49 4.63 9.96 -1.16
CA ALA A 49 5.54 8.81 -1.09
C ALA A 49 6.97 9.32 -0.87
N TRP A 50 7.20 9.86 0.31
CA TRP A 50 8.55 10.20 0.74
C TRP A 50 9.44 8.97 0.68
N PRO A 51 10.77 9.14 0.50
CA PRO A 51 11.70 8.03 0.61
C PRO A 51 11.53 7.36 1.98
N GLU A 52 10.98 6.14 1.97
CA GLU A 52 10.74 5.33 3.16
C GLU A 52 11.51 4.02 3.02
N ILE A 53 12.16 3.60 4.09
CA ILE A 53 12.82 2.30 4.16
C ILE A 53 11.95 1.39 5.02
N THR A 54 11.26 0.46 4.37
CA THR A 54 10.54 -0.61 5.06
C THR A 54 11.50 -1.75 5.38
N VAL A 55 11.64 -2.08 6.66
CA VAL A 55 12.43 -3.23 7.12
C VAL A 55 11.50 -4.36 7.54
N ILE A 56 11.61 -5.50 6.86
CA ILE A 56 10.88 -6.72 7.21
C ILE A 56 11.86 -7.67 7.91
N THR A 57 11.65 -7.92 9.19
CA THR A 57 12.46 -8.85 9.98
C THR A 57 11.76 -10.20 10.07
N LEU A 58 12.43 -11.25 9.61
CA LEU A 58 11.93 -12.62 9.70
C LEU A 58 12.45 -13.28 10.98
N HIS A 59 11.54 -13.80 11.79
CA HIS A 59 11.87 -14.53 13.01
C HIS A 59 11.64 -16.03 12.79
N LYS A 60 12.60 -16.86 13.21
CA LYS A 60 12.41 -18.31 13.30
C LYS A 60 11.78 -18.61 14.65
N ILE A 61 10.63 -19.29 14.64
CA ILE A 61 10.00 -19.86 15.84
C ILE A 61 10.79 -21.10 16.26
#